data_AF-A0A2E5ADA8-F1
#
_entry.id   AF-A0A2E5ADA8-F1
#
_cell.length_a   1.000
_cell.length_b   1.000
_cell.length_c   1.000
_cell.angle_alpha   90.00
_cell.angle_beta   90.00
_cell.angle_gamma   90.00
#
_symmetry.space_group_name_H-M   'P 1'
#
loop_
_entity.id
_entity.type
_entity.pdbx_description
1 polymer ?
#
loop_
_entity_poly.entity_id
_entity_poly.type
_entity_poly.pdbx_seq_one_letter_code
_entity_poly.pdbx_strand_id
1 'polypeptide(L)'
;MRRISEDEAWTTAGDEEPPLLAKAEWDATQSAVALKRWPDFYVLGLSCDLDDRFELYAFDDQDAARQAYDERSALMQRTGRPFSD
;
A
#
# COMPACT_ATOMS: atom_id res chain seq x y z
N MET A 1 7.96 9.85 0.16
CA MET A 1 7.26 8.79 0.89
C MET A 1 7.07 9.24 2.33
N ARG A 2 5.82 9.30 2.80
CA ARG A 2 5.48 9.64 4.19
C ARG A 2 4.51 8.59 4.72
N ARG A 3 4.78 8.04 5.92
CA ARG A 3 3.83 7.14 6.58
C ARG A 3 2.62 7.95 7.04
N ILE A 4 1.42 7.45 6.79
CA ILE A 4 0.15 8.08 7.18
C ILE A 4 -0.70 7.11 7.98
N SER A 5 -1.69 7.64 8.70
CA SER A 5 -2.72 6.82 9.35
C SER A 5 -3.88 6.52 8.40
N GLU A 6 -4.73 5.56 8.76
CA GLU A 6 -5.98 5.31 8.04
C GLU A 6 -6.91 6.52 8.05
N ASP A 7 -7.05 7.16 9.21
CA ASP A 7 -7.90 8.34 9.39
C ASP A 7 -7.46 9.50 8.46
N GLU A 8 -6.15 9.71 8.35
CA GLU A 8 -5.59 10.71 7.43
C GLU A 8 -5.83 10.37 5.96
N ALA A 9 -5.70 9.09 5.59
CA ALA A 9 -6.02 8.63 4.24
C ALA A 9 -7.50 8.88 3.94
N TRP A 10 -8.42 8.47 4.81
CA TRP A 10 -9.86 8.58 4.54
C TRP A 10 -10.38 10.02 4.58
N THR A 11 -9.80 10.89 5.43
CA THR A 11 -10.16 12.32 5.47
C THR A 11 -9.96 13.02 4.11
N THR A 12 -9.11 12.49 3.25
CA THR A 12 -8.72 13.09 1.97
C THR A 12 -9.20 12.28 0.75
N ALA A 13 -9.88 11.15 0.97
CA ALA A 13 -10.38 10.28 -0.10
C ALA A 13 -11.49 10.93 -0.95
N GLY A 14 -12.19 11.91 -0.40
CA GLY A 14 -13.41 12.47 -0.97
C GLY A 14 -14.64 11.62 -0.61
N ASP A 15 -15.72 11.77 -1.37
CA ASP A 15 -16.99 11.08 -1.13
C ASP A 15 -17.04 9.65 -1.70
N GLU A 16 -16.09 9.31 -2.58
CA GLU A 16 -16.02 8.01 -3.26
C GLU A 16 -14.78 7.22 -2.84
N GLU A 17 -14.83 5.89 -3.00
CA GLU A 17 -13.67 5.05 -2.74
C GLU A 17 -12.55 5.36 -3.75
N PRO A 18 -11.31 5.63 -3.30
CA PRO A 18 -10.18 5.90 -4.17
C PRO A 18 -9.88 4.71 -5.10
N PRO A 19 -9.75 4.95 -6.42
CA PRO A 19 -9.56 3.87 -7.39
C PRO A 19 -8.27 3.08 -7.15
N LEU A 20 -8.40 1.76 -7.31
CA LEU A 20 -7.29 0.81 -7.23
C LEU A 20 -6.49 0.83 -8.54
N LEU A 21 -5.19 1.10 -8.44
CA LEU A 21 -4.27 1.12 -9.57
C LEU A 21 -3.55 -0.22 -9.74
N ALA A 22 -3.13 -0.84 -8.63
CA ALA A 22 -2.42 -2.10 -8.63
C ALA A 22 -2.61 -2.83 -7.30
N LYS A 23 -2.58 -4.17 -7.34
CA LYS A 23 -2.70 -5.02 -6.16
C LYS A 23 -1.96 -6.34 -6.36
N ALA A 24 -1.27 -6.79 -5.32
CA ALA A 24 -0.69 -8.12 -5.21
C ALA A 24 -1.07 -8.71 -3.86
N GLU A 25 -1.29 -10.02 -3.83
CA GLU A 25 -1.66 -10.77 -2.63
C GLU A 25 -0.79 -12.02 -2.48
N TRP A 26 -0.66 -12.49 -1.24
CA TRP A 26 0.01 -13.74 -0.92
C TRP A 26 -0.79 -14.52 0.13
N ASP A 27 -1.48 -15.57 -0.31
CA ASP A 27 -2.45 -16.29 0.51
C ASP A 27 -1.83 -16.95 1.74
N ALA A 28 -0.61 -17.52 1.62
CA ALA A 28 -0.01 -18.31 2.69
C ALA A 28 0.31 -17.48 3.95
N THR A 29 0.46 -16.16 3.80
CA THR A 29 0.71 -15.22 4.90
C THR A 29 -0.41 -14.21 5.05
N GLN A 30 -1.47 -14.34 4.26
CA GLN A 30 -2.56 -13.37 4.17
C GLN A 30 -2.02 -11.94 4.04
N SER A 31 -1.03 -11.77 3.16
CA SER A 31 -0.38 -10.48 2.91
C SER A 31 -0.92 -9.81 1.66
N ALA A 32 -0.94 -8.49 1.65
CA ALA A 32 -1.30 -7.71 0.48
C ALA A 32 -0.44 -6.45 0.33
N VAL A 33 -0.25 -6.05 -0.93
CA VAL A 33 0.29 -4.75 -1.34
C VAL A 33 -0.73 -4.13 -2.29
N ALA A 34 -1.21 -2.93 -1.98
CA ALA A 34 -2.19 -2.24 -2.80
C ALA A 34 -1.77 -0.79 -3.06
N LEU A 35 -1.84 -0.36 -4.31
CA LEU A 35 -1.61 1.03 -4.72
C LEU A 35 -2.93 1.61 -5.21
N LYS A 36 -3.33 2.73 -4.61
CA LYS A 36 -4.59 3.43 -4.90
C LYS A 36 -4.31 4.93 -5.15
N ARG A 37 -5.17 5.58 -5.93
CA ARG A 37 -5.06 7.00 -6.28
C ARG A 37 -6.06 7.84 -5.50
N TRP A 38 -5.56 8.71 -4.64
CA TRP A 38 -6.33 9.78 -4.02
C TRP A 38 -6.45 10.98 -4.97
N PRO A 39 -7.26 12.01 -4.68
CA PRO A 39 -7.32 13.21 -5.51
C PRO A 39 -5.96 13.93 -5.65
N ASP A 40 -5.23 14.08 -4.54
CA ASP A 40 -4.01 14.91 -4.50
C ASP A 40 -2.71 14.09 -4.42
N PHE A 41 -2.79 12.81 -4.06
CA PHE A 41 -1.62 11.95 -3.89
C PHE A 41 -1.93 10.48 -4.21
N TYR A 42 -0.97 9.60 -3.97
CA TYR A 42 -1.07 8.16 -4.13
C TYR A 42 -0.82 7.48 -2.78
N VAL A 43 -1.57 6.42 -2.49
CA VAL A 43 -1.43 5.66 -1.25
C VAL A 43 -1.04 4.23 -1.57
N LEU A 44 0.07 3.81 -0.97
CA LEU A 44 0.51 2.43 -0.90
C LEU A 44 0.10 1.84 0.45
N GLY A 45 -0.74 0.81 0.43
CA GLY A 45 -1.10 0.02 1.60
C GLY A 45 -0.39 -1.33 1.61
N LEU A 46 0.17 -1.69 2.76
CA LEU A 46 0.81 -2.97 3.03
C LEU A 46 0.09 -3.65 4.19
N SER A 47 -0.26 -4.92 4.05
CA SER A 47 -0.86 -5.72 5.13
C SER A 47 -0.20 -7.10 5.23
N CYS A 48 -0.17 -7.64 6.44
CA CYS A 48 0.10 -9.05 6.73
C CYS A 48 -0.73 -9.44 7.96
N ASP A 49 -1.79 -10.22 7.77
CA ASP A 49 -2.69 -10.59 8.87
C ASP A 49 -1.98 -11.51 9.89
N LEU A 50 -1.05 -12.37 9.43
CA LEU A 50 -0.28 -13.23 10.34
C LEU A 50 0.58 -12.45 11.33
N ASP A 51 1.04 -11.26 10.94
CA ASP A 51 1.88 -10.38 11.75
C ASP A 51 1.07 -9.26 12.42
N ASP A 52 -0.27 -9.24 12.26
CA ASP A 52 -1.16 -8.16 12.69
C ASP A 52 -0.63 -6.76 12.31
N ARG A 53 -0.08 -6.65 11.10
CA ARG A 53 0.66 -5.46 10.65
C ARG A 53 0.00 -4.84 9.44
N PHE A 54 -0.28 -3.54 9.57
CA PHE A 54 -0.82 -2.71 8.51
C PHE A 54 -0.09 -1.36 8.45
N GLU A 55 0.31 -0.95 7.25
CA GLU A 55 1.01 0.32 7.03
C GLU A 55 0.52 1.02 5.76
N LEU A 56 0.34 2.34 5.86
CA LEU A 56 -0.01 3.21 4.74
C LEU A 56 1.08 4.23 4.48
N TYR A 57 1.35 4.47 3.20
CA TYR A 57 2.36 5.43 2.75
C TYR A 57 1.83 6.32 1.64
N ALA A 58 1.94 7.63 1.83
CA ALA A 58 1.61 8.65 0.86
C ALA A 58 2.81 9.01 -0.04
N PHE A 59 2.49 9.27 -1.30
CA PHE A 59 3.42 9.73 -2.34
C PHE A 59 2.74 10.82 -3.17
N ASP A 60 3.44 11.95 -3.36
CA ASP A 60 2.97 13.03 -4.24
C ASP A 60 3.28 12.76 -5.73
N ASP A 61 4.16 11.79 -5.99
CA ASP A 61 4.63 11.41 -7.32
C ASP A 61 4.23 9.97 -7.67
N GLN A 62 3.68 9.78 -8.87
CA GLN A 62 3.18 8.49 -9.34
C GLN A 62 4.30 7.48 -9.55
N ASP A 63 5.43 7.90 -10.13
CA ASP A 63 6.52 7.00 -10.47
C ASP A 63 7.19 6.46 -9.20
N ALA A 64 7.38 7.32 -8.21
CA ALA A 64 7.83 6.92 -6.88
C ALA A 64 6.86 5.95 -6.19
N ALA A 65 5.55 6.21 -6.29
CA ALA A 65 4.52 5.32 -5.73
C ALA A 65 4.53 3.95 -6.43
N ARG A 66 4.71 3.94 -7.75
CA ARG A 66 4.77 2.72 -8.56
C ARG A 66 6.02 1.92 -8.27
N GLN A 67 7.18 2.58 -8.21
CA GLN A 67 8.44 1.94 -7.84
C GLN A 67 8.32 1.29 -6.46
N ALA A 68 7.78 2.01 -5.46
CA ALA A 68 7.59 1.47 -4.12
C ALA A 68 6.63 0.26 -4.13
N TYR A 69 5.55 0.31 -4.91
CA TYR A 69 4.66 -0.84 -5.08
C TYR A 69 5.41 -2.07 -5.65
N ASP A 70 6.19 -1.88 -6.71
CA ASP A 70 6.92 -2.97 -7.38
C ASP A 70 7.97 -3.58 -6.43
N GLU A 71 8.69 -2.74 -5.66
CA GLU A 71 9.67 -3.19 -4.66
C GLU A 71 9.01 -4.02 -3.53
N ARG A 72 7.90 -3.54 -2.97
CA ARG A 72 7.17 -4.25 -1.89
C ARG A 72 6.54 -5.54 -2.39
N SER A 73 6.00 -5.52 -3.60
CA SER A 73 5.45 -6.72 -4.25
C SER A 73 6.53 -7.76 -4.51
N ALA A 74 7.70 -7.36 -5.01
CA ALA A 74 8.82 -8.27 -5.22
C ALA A 74 9.38 -8.83 -3.90
N LEU A 75 9.41 -8.03 -2.83
CA LEU A 75 9.79 -8.50 -1.50
C LEU A 75 8.80 -9.55 -0.98
N MET A 76 7.50 -9.29 -1.11
CA MET A 76 6.44 -10.22 -0.72
C MET A 76 6.51 -11.52 -1.51
N GLN A 77 6.76 -11.48 -2.81
CA GLN A 77 6.93 -12.70 -3.61
C GLN A 77 8.12 -13.56 -3.16
N ARG A 78 9.17 -12.93 -2.61
CA ARG A 78 10.38 -13.62 -2.15
C ARG A 78 10.28 -14.15 -0.73
N THR A 79 9.53 -13.47 0.14
CA THR A 79 9.53 -13.72 1.60
C THR A 79 8.18 -14.10 2.17
N GLY A 80 7.12 -13.97 1.38
CA GLY A 80 5.74 -14.00 1.83
C GLY A 80 5.29 -12.72 2.54
N ARG A 81 6.15 -11.72 2.77
CA ARG A 81 5.81 -10.51 3.54
C ARG A 81 6.16 -9.23 2.79
N PRO A 82 5.31 -8.18 2.81
CA PRO A 82 5.60 -6.93 2.12
C PRO A 82 6.45 -5.95 2.94
N PHE A 83 6.87 -6.34 4.15
CA PHE A 83 7.63 -5.50 5.07
C PHE A 83 9.12 -5.80 4.99
N SER A 84 9.94 -4.75 4.95
CA SER A 84 11.37 -4.89 5.22
C SER A 84 11.54 -4.91 6.74
N ASP A 85 12.10 -6.00 7.26
CA ASP A 85 12.59 -6.07 8.64
C ASP A 85 13.71 -5.06 8.91
#